data_AF-A0A382D5U7-F1
#
_entry.id   AF-A0A382D5U7-F1
#
_cell.length_a   1.000
_cell.length_b   1.000
_cell.length_c   1.000
_cell.angle_alpha   90.00
_cell.angle_beta   90.00
_cell.angle_gamma   90.00
#
_symmetry.space_group_name_H-M   'P 1'
#
loop_
_entity.id
_entity.type
_entity.pdbx_description
1 polymer ?
#
loop_
_entity_poly.entity_id
_entity_poly.type
_entity_poly.pdbx_seq_one_letter_code
_entity_poly.pdbx_strand_id
1 'polypeptide(L)' 'MLINDGDTVCVVGGGPGGSACAMVLLQEARQLGRKIRVVLIEHKKFSENRHYNQCIGV' A
#
# COMPACT_ATOMS: atom_id res chain seq x y z
N MET A 1 11.85 -1.47 -11.35
CA MET A 1 11.43 -2.69 -10.65
C MET A 1 10.66 -3.53 -11.66
N LEU A 2 11.03 -4.79 -11.88
CA LEU A 2 10.21 -5.69 -12.70
C LEU A 2 9.09 -6.27 -11.83
N ILE A 3 7.84 -6.17 -12.29
CA ILE A 3 6.65 -6.76 -11.67
C ILE A 3 6.24 -7.95 -12.54
N ASN A 4 6.38 -9.17 -12.08
CA ASN A 4 5.97 -10.36 -12.82
C ASN A 4 4.55 -10.79 -12.42
N ASP A 5 3.92 -11.59 -13.30
CA ASP A 5 2.64 -12.22 -12.96
C ASP A 5 2.83 -13.19 -11.78
N GLY A 6 1.93 -13.12 -10.79
CA GLY A 6 2.00 -13.91 -9.58
C GLY A 6 2.88 -13.34 -8.45
N ASP A 7 3.57 -12.22 -8.66
CA ASP A 7 4.44 -11.62 -7.62
C ASP A 7 3.65 -11.23 -6.37
N THR A 8 4.28 -11.38 -5.21
CA THR A 8 3.83 -10.76 -3.95
C THR A 8 4.75 -9.61 -3.58
N VAL A 9 4.19 -8.41 -3.42
CA VAL A 9 4.92 -7.22 -2.98
C VAL A 9 4.46 -6.82 -1.59
N CYS A 10 5.42 -6.62 -0.67
CA CYS A 10 5.16 -6.09 0.67
C CYS A 10 5.46 -4.59 0.70
N VAL A 11 4.50 -3.80 1.15
CA VAL A 11 4.65 -2.36 1.38
C VAL A 11 4.60 -2.11 2.88
N VAL A 12 5.66 -1.51 3.43
CA VAL A 12 5.78 -1.20 4.86
C VAL A 12 5.47 0.28 5.08
N GLY A 13 4.46 0.55 5.92
CA GLY A 13 3.89 1.86 6.16
C GLY A 13 2.59 2.06 5.37
N GLY A 14 1.47 2.25 6.07
CA GLY A 14 0.13 2.51 5.51
C GLY A 14 -0.25 3.99 5.43
N GLY A 15 0.66 4.89 5.76
CA GLY A 15 0.51 6.33 5.49
C GLY A 15 0.33 6.64 3.99
N PRO A 16 0.17 7.92 3.60
CA PRO A 16 -0.18 8.29 2.22
C PRO A 16 0.78 7.74 1.17
N GLY A 17 2.09 7.79 1.42
CA GLY A 17 3.09 7.29 0.48
C GLY A 17 3.00 5.78 0.25
N GLY A 18 2.86 4.99 1.31
CA GLY A 18 2.77 3.54 1.19
C GLY A 18 1.42 3.07 0.64
N SER A 19 0.32 3.67 1.08
CA SER A 19 -1.01 3.38 0.51
C SER A 19 -1.10 3.78 -0.96
N ALA A 20 -0.58 4.95 -1.36
CA ALA A 20 -0.55 5.34 -2.77
C ALA A 20 0.34 4.41 -3.59
N CYS A 21 1.53 4.03 -3.08
CA CYS A 21 2.40 3.06 -3.72
C CYS A 21 1.70 1.72 -3.95
N ALA A 22 1.02 1.19 -2.93
CA ALA A 22 0.27 -0.06 -3.02
C ALA A 22 -0.83 -0.01 -4.09
N MET A 23 -1.58 1.10 -4.15
CA MET A 23 -2.64 1.31 -5.14
C MET A 23 -2.07 1.41 -6.56
N VAL A 24 -1.01 2.19 -6.75
CA VAL A 24 -0.36 2.35 -8.07
C VAL A 24 0.25 1.02 -8.53
N LEU A 25 0.88 0.24 -7.66
CA LEU A 25 1.39 -1.10 -8.02
C LEU A 25 0.30 -2.02 -8.58
N LEU A 26 -0.88 -2.04 -7.95
CA LEU A 26 -2.02 -2.82 -8.44
C LEU A 26 -2.55 -2.29 -9.78
N GLN A 27 -2.60 -0.97 -9.94
CA GLN A 27 -3.05 -0.33 -11.18
C GLN A 27 -2.11 -0.64 -12.34
N GLU A 28 -0.80 -0.47 -12.15
CA GLU A 28 0.24 -0.77 -13.16
C GLU A 28 0.23 -2.25 -13.53
N ALA A 29 0.15 -3.15 -12.55
CA ALA A 29 0.05 -4.59 -12.82
C ALA A 29 -1.17 -4.93 -13.68
N ARG A 30 -2.33 -4.34 -13.37
CA ARG A 30 -3.56 -4.53 -14.15
C ARG A 30 -3.44 -4.02 -15.58
N GLN A 31 -2.80 -2.86 -15.79
CA GLN A 31 -2.56 -2.32 -17.13
C GLN A 31 -1.64 -3.24 -17.96
N LEU A 32 -0.70 -3.93 -17.31
CA LEU A 32 0.20 -4.89 -17.94
C LEU A 32 -0.42 -6.30 -18.12
N GLY A 33 -1.70 -6.49 -17.76
CA GLY A 33 -2.36 -7.80 -17.80
C GLY A 33 -1.81 -8.80 -16.77
N ARG A 34 -1.19 -8.30 -15.69
CA ARG A 34 -0.57 -9.11 -14.63
C ARG A 34 -1.43 -9.08 -13.38
N LYS A 35 -1.47 -10.21 -12.69
CA LYS A 35 -2.11 -10.37 -11.38
C LYS A 35 -1.03 -10.51 -10.32
N ILE A 36 -0.94 -9.52 -9.45
CA ILE A 36 -0.04 -9.53 -8.30
C ILE A 36 -0.82 -9.46 -6.98
N ARG A 37 -0.14 -9.80 -5.89
CA ARG A 37 -0.64 -9.59 -4.53
C ARG A 37 0.16 -8.47 -3.87
N VAL A 38 -0.52 -7.44 -3.37
CA VAL A 38 0.11 -6.40 -2.54
C VAL A 38 -0.31 -6.60 -1.09
N VAL A 39 0.66 -6.68 -0.18
CA VAL A 39 0.45 -6.76 1.26
C VAL A 39 0.93 -5.44 1.88
N LEU A 40 0.00 -4.66 2.43
CA LEU A 40 0.29 -3.39 3.11
C LEU A 40 0.32 -3.61 4.62
N ILE A 41 1.42 -3.23 5.26
CA ILE A 41 1.61 -3.36 6.71
C ILE A 41 1.69 -1.97 7.34
N GLU A 42 0.84 -1.72 8.35
CA GLU A 42 0.84 -0.48 9.14
C GLU A 42 0.79 -0.84 10.63
N HIS A 43 1.67 -0.21 11.41
CA HIS A 43 1.71 -0.40 12.86
C HIS A 43 0.68 0.50 13.59
N LYS A 44 0.35 1.65 13.01
CA LYS A 44 -0.61 2.63 13.54
C LYS A 44 -2.03 2.07 13.39
N LYS A 45 -2.64 1.75 14.52
CA LYS A 45 -4.04 1.34 14.58
C LYS A 45 -4.92 2.56 14.80
N PHE A 46 -5.56 3.03 13.72
CA PHE A 46 -6.46 4.18 13.75
C PHE A 46 -7.76 3.92 14.53
N SER A 47 -8.10 2.66 14.79
CA SER A 47 -9.29 2.26 15.57
C SER A 47 -9.11 2.36 17.09
N GLU A 48 -7.88 2.51 17.60
CA GLU A 48 -7.60 2.50 19.04
C GLU A 48 -7.66 3.89 19.70
N ASN A 49 -8.27 4.90 19.05
CA ASN A 49 -8.37 6.29 19.54
C ASN A 49 -7.03 6.93 19.95
N ARG A 50 -5.89 6.40 19.47
CA ARG A 50 -4.58 6.99 19.74
C ARG A 50 -4.50 8.32 19.00
N HIS A 51 -4.36 9.42 19.74
CA HIS A 51 -4.34 10.77 19.18
C HIS A 51 -3.24 10.89 18.11
N TYR A 52 -3.67 11.17 16.88
CA TYR A 52 -2.86 11.74 15.82
C TYR A 52 -3.44 13.11 15.47
N ASN A 53 -2.64 13.99 14.86
CA ASN A 53 -3.25 15.20 14.32
C ASN A 53 -4.19 14.76 13.18
N GLN A 54 -5.36 15.38 13.03
CA GLN A 54 -6.30 14.95 11.98
C GLN A 54 -5.91 15.50 10.60
N CYS A 55 -4.62 15.79 10.40
CA CYS A 55 -4.11 16.25 9.12
C CYS A 55 -3.95 15.03 8.21
N ILE A 56 -4.25 15.22 6.93
CA ILE A 56 -3.99 14.18 5.94
C ILE A 56 -2.48 13.91 5.86
N GLY A 57 -2.08 12.72 6.30
CA GLY A 57 -0.71 12.23 6.17
C GLY A 57 0.22 12.36 7.37
N VAL A 58 -0.28 12.68 8.56
CA VAL A 58 0.52 12.73 9.81
C VAL A 58 -0.22 12.05 10.98
#